data_AF-A0A4U9CW13-F1
#
_entry.id   AF-A0A4U9CW13-F1
#
_cell.length_a   1.000
_cell.length_b   1.000
_cell.length_c   1.000
_cell.angle_alpha   90.00
_cell.angle_beta   90.00
_cell.angle_gamma   90.00
#
_symmetry.space_group_name_H-M   'P 1'
#
loop_
_entity.id
_entity.type
_entity.pdbx_description
1 polymer ?
#
loop_
_entity_poly.entity_id
_entity_poly.type
_entity_poly.pdbx_seq_one_letter_code
_entity_poly.pdbx_strand_id
1 'polypeptide(L)'
;MSLALFPPQAHGHDAVKALEAMIAGKSKALLCLGGNFAVAMPDRQQAFPAMQGLELSVHVGTKLNRSHLLVAKETYILPCLGRTELDVQQSGRQSITVEDSMSMVHASSGKLKPASPQLRSEPAIVAGMAMATLANTKVDWLALVANYDRIRELIERTVPGF
;
A
#
# COMPACT_ATOMS: atom_id res chain seq x y z
N MET A 1 19.84 1.93 -14.72
CA MET A 1 18.84 1.36 -15.64
C MET A 1 17.52 2.13 -15.48
N SER A 2 17.08 2.91 -16.49
CA SER A 2 15.77 3.59 -16.45
C SER A 2 14.65 2.56 -16.41
N LEU A 3 13.66 2.72 -15.51
CA LEU A 3 12.50 1.80 -15.41
C LEU A 3 11.63 1.81 -16.68
N ALA A 4 11.87 2.76 -17.62
CA ALA A 4 11.09 2.95 -18.84
C ALA A 4 9.57 3.04 -18.57
N LEU A 5 9.22 3.58 -17.39
CA LEU A 5 7.86 3.86 -16.96
C LEU A 5 7.57 5.33 -17.28
N PHE A 6 6.52 5.59 -18.05
CA PHE A 6 6.03 6.94 -18.33
C PHE A 6 4.71 7.12 -17.57
N PRO A 7 4.73 7.60 -16.31
CA PRO A 7 3.51 7.78 -15.55
C PRO A 7 2.62 8.84 -16.21
N PRO A 8 1.28 8.70 -16.11
CA PRO A 8 0.37 9.74 -16.56
C PRO A 8 0.73 11.09 -15.94
N GLN A 9 0.78 12.15 -16.77
CA GLN A 9 1.09 13.51 -16.31
C GLN A 9 -0.14 14.24 -15.77
N ALA A 10 -1.34 13.73 -16.07
CA ALA A 10 -2.58 14.24 -15.51
C ALA A 10 -2.64 13.97 -14.00
N HIS A 11 -3.21 14.91 -13.26
CA HIS A 11 -3.38 14.76 -11.82
C HIS A 11 -4.27 13.55 -11.49
N GLY A 12 -3.82 12.73 -10.54
CA GLY A 12 -4.62 11.64 -9.99
C GLY A 12 -5.74 12.14 -9.08
N HIS A 13 -6.38 11.22 -8.36
CA HIS A 13 -7.35 11.59 -7.33
C HIS A 13 -6.66 11.72 -5.98
N ASP A 14 -6.86 12.86 -5.31
CA ASP A 14 -6.69 12.95 -3.85
C ASP A 14 -7.82 12.15 -3.15
N ALA A 15 -7.78 12.08 -1.82
CA ALA A 15 -8.74 11.27 -1.07
C ALA A 15 -10.21 11.71 -1.25
N VAL A 16 -10.47 13.01 -1.39
CA VAL A 16 -11.83 13.54 -1.59
C VAL A 16 -12.30 13.22 -3.02
N LYS A 17 -11.47 13.50 -4.03
CA LYS A 17 -11.78 13.17 -5.42
C LYS A 17 -11.92 11.66 -5.64
N ALA A 18 -11.17 10.84 -4.90
CA ALA A 18 -11.30 9.39 -4.96
C ALA A 18 -12.68 8.96 -4.48
N LEU A 19 -13.15 9.52 -3.35
CA LEU A 19 -14.50 9.29 -2.86
C LEU A 19 -15.56 9.76 -3.86
N GLU A 20 -15.45 10.97 -4.40
CA GLU A 20 -16.38 11.49 -5.42
C GLU A 20 -16.43 10.59 -6.66
N ALA A 21 -15.27 10.09 -7.12
CA ALA A 21 -15.19 9.17 -8.24
C ALA A 21 -15.81 7.80 -7.93
N MET A 22 -15.70 7.31 -6.68
CA MET A 22 -16.39 6.10 -6.22
C MET A 22 -17.92 6.29 -6.21
N ILE A 23 -18.40 7.41 -5.65
CA ILE A 23 -19.82 7.76 -5.64
C ILE A 23 -20.37 7.85 -7.06
N ALA A 24 -19.62 8.46 -7.98
CA ALA A 24 -19.99 8.59 -9.39
C ALA A 24 -19.82 7.29 -10.20
N GLY A 25 -19.36 6.19 -9.60
CA GLY A 25 -19.11 4.91 -10.27
C GLY A 25 -17.95 4.94 -11.28
N LYS A 26 -17.13 6.00 -11.27
CA LYS A 26 -15.95 6.14 -12.15
C LYS A 26 -14.77 5.32 -11.63
N SER A 27 -14.62 5.24 -10.31
CA SER A 27 -13.66 4.35 -9.64
C SER A 27 -14.37 3.09 -9.18
N LYS A 28 -13.91 1.94 -9.67
CA LYS A 28 -14.52 0.63 -9.39
C LYS A 28 -13.69 -0.25 -8.47
N ALA A 29 -12.40 0.03 -8.35
CA ALA A 29 -11.47 -0.72 -7.53
C ALA A 29 -10.75 0.20 -6.55
N LEU A 30 -10.58 -0.27 -5.32
CA LEU A 30 -9.80 0.39 -4.29
C LEU A 30 -8.71 -0.56 -3.79
N LEU A 31 -7.47 -0.09 -3.75
CA LEU A 31 -6.35 -0.77 -3.09
C LEU A 31 -5.82 0.15 -2.00
N CYS A 32 -5.96 -0.27 -0.74
CA CYS A 32 -5.49 0.47 0.42
C CYS A 32 -4.29 -0.21 1.07
N LEU A 33 -3.19 0.52 1.22
CA LEU A 33 -2.05 0.15 2.06
C LEU A 33 -2.24 0.79 3.43
N GLY A 34 -2.75 0.02 4.39
CA GLY A 34 -3.19 0.51 5.68
C GLY A 34 -4.39 1.46 5.60
N GLY A 35 -4.58 2.25 6.66
CA GLY A 35 -5.58 3.30 6.73
C GLY A 35 -7.02 2.82 7.00
N ASN A 36 -7.84 3.74 7.49
CA ASN A 36 -9.28 3.55 7.69
C ASN A 36 -10.04 4.54 6.80
N PHE A 37 -9.90 4.37 5.48
CA PHE A 37 -10.29 5.34 4.45
C PHE A 37 -11.71 5.89 4.66
N ALA A 38 -12.71 5.01 4.78
CA ALA A 38 -14.10 5.43 4.88
C ALA A 38 -14.42 6.25 6.14
N VAL A 39 -13.71 6.00 7.25
CA VAL A 39 -13.89 6.74 8.51
C VAL A 39 -13.08 8.03 8.54
N ALA A 40 -11.99 8.09 7.77
CA ALA A 40 -11.17 9.28 7.59
C ALA A 40 -11.87 10.33 6.71
N MET A 41 -12.87 9.93 5.91
CA MET A 41 -13.67 10.86 5.11
C MET A 41 -14.58 11.71 5.99
N PRO A 42 -14.73 13.02 5.68
CA PRO A 42 -15.52 13.95 6.50
C PRO A 42 -17.01 13.59 6.49
N ASP A 43 -17.53 13.13 5.34
CA ASP A 43 -18.93 12.70 5.19
C ASP A 43 -19.04 11.18 5.13
N ARG A 44 -19.37 10.58 6.29
CA ARG A 44 -19.57 9.13 6.41
C ARG A 44 -20.83 8.63 5.72
N GLN A 45 -21.87 9.47 5.59
CA GLN A 45 -23.13 9.08 4.96
C GLN A 45 -22.93 8.83 3.46
N GLN A 46 -21.98 9.53 2.84
CA GLN A 46 -21.57 9.29 1.46
C GLN A 46 -20.44 8.25 1.34
N ALA A 47 -19.46 8.28 2.25
CA ALA A 47 -18.32 7.37 2.17
C ALA A 47 -18.68 5.89 2.35
N PHE A 48 -19.62 5.57 3.25
CA PHE A 48 -19.94 4.17 3.55
C PHE A 48 -20.65 3.47 2.38
N PRO A 49 -21.70 4.04 1.77
CA PRO A 49 -22.30 3.47 0.56
C PRO A 49 -21.33 3.43 -0.62
N ALA A 50 -20.46 4.42 -0.77
CA ALA A 50 -19.48 4.44 -1.87
C ALA A 50 -18.50 3.25 -1.82
N MET A 51 -18.08 2.84 -0.62
CA MET A 51 -17.27 1.63 -0.45
C MET A 51 -18.02 0.37 -0.90
N GLN A 52 -19.29 0.24 -0.53
CA GLN A 52 -20.14 -0.90 -0.91
C GLN A 52 -20.43 -0.95 -2.41
N GLY A 53 -20.40 0.19 -3.09
CA GLY A 53 -20.58 0.31 -4.54
C GLY A 53 -19.38 -0.11 -5.39
N LEU A 54 -18.22 -0.37 -4.78
CA LEU A 54 -17.03 -0.84 -5.50
C LEU A 54 -17.23 -2.26 -6.06
N GLU A 55 -16.59 -2.53 -7.20
CA GLU A 55 -16.47 -3.89 -7.73
C GLU A 55 -15.36 -4.68 -7.01
N LEU A 56 -14.30 -4.00 -6.56
CA LEU A 56 -13.17 -4.61 -5.86
C LEU A 56 -12.66 -3.70 -4.74
N SER A 57 -12.48 -4.25 -3.54
CA SER A 57 -11.77 -3.57 -2.44
C SER A 57 -10.68 -4.46 -1.85
N VAL A 58 -9.43 -4.02 -1.91
CA VAL A 58 -8.27 -4.74 -1.36
C VAL A 58 -7.66 -3.91 -0.24
N HIS A 59 -7.53 -4.51 0.94
CA HIS A 59 -6.95 -3.87 2.12
C HIS A 59 -5.72 -4.64 2.58
N VAL A 60 -4.56 -4.00 2.54
CA VAL A 60 -3.34 -4.50 3.18
C VAL A 60 -3.28 -3.88 4.58
N GLY A 61 -3.18 -4.69 5.63
CA GLY A 61 -3.22 -4.13 6.97
C GLY A 61 -2.80 -5.06 8.09
N THR A 62 -2.39 -4.47 9.20
CA THR A 62 -1.90 -5.17 10.40
C THR A 62 -3.02 -5.53 11.38
N LYS A 63 -4.15 -4.82 11.28
CA LYS A 63 -5.32 -4.97 12.16
C LYS A 63 -6.60 -4.70 11.37
N LEU A 64 -7.70 -5.29 11.83
CA LEU A 64 -9.02 -4.96 11.31
C LEU A 64 -9.45 -3.56 11.74
N ASN A 65 -10.15 -2.85 10.85
CA ASN A 65 -10.74 -1.55 11.13
C ASN A 65 -12.13 -1.43 10.51
N ARG A 66 -12.79 -0.29 10.72
CA ARG A 66 -14.19 -0.08 10.31
C ARG A 66 -14.39 -0.16 8.79
N SER A 67 -13.42 0.26 7.98
CA SER A 67 -13.53 0.19 6.52
C SER A 67 -13.65 -1.25 6.02
N HIS A 68 -13.06 -2.23 6.73
CA HIS A 68 -13.13 -3.64 6.35
C HIS A 68 -14.52 -4.27 6.55
N LEU A 69 -15.42 -3.60 7.27
CA LEU A 69 -16.82 -4.03 7.42
C LEU A 69 -17.71 -3.51 6.28
N LEU A 70 -17.20 -2.60 5.45
CA LEU A 70 -17.90 -2.02 4.31
C LEU A 70 -17.52 -2.81 3.05
N VAL A 71 -18.03 -4.04 2.97
CA VAL A 71 -17.67 -5.01 1.94
C VAL A 71 -18.17 -4.55 0.57
N ALA A 72 -17.27 -4.52 -0.41
CA ALA A 72 -17.56 -4.28 -1.82
C ALA A 72 -18.09 -5.57 -2.49
N LYS A 73 -18.28 -5.58 -3.82
CA LYS A 73 -18.66 -6.83 -4.52
C LYS A 73 -17.64 -7.96 -4.27
N GLU A 74 -16.36 -7.68 -4.46
CA GLU A 74 -15.27 -8.55 -4.05
C GLU A 74 -14.39 -7.80 -3.04
N THR A 75 -14.03 -8.47 -1.94
CA THR A 75 -13.19 -7.83 -0.91
C THR A 75 -12.13 -8.77 -0.39
N TYR A 76 -10.89 -8.29 -0.42
CA TYR A 76 -9.73 -9.01 0.09
C TYR A 76 -9.09 -8.22 1.24
N ILE A 77 -8.74 -8.93 2.30
CA ILE A 77 -7.89 -8.40 3.37
C ILE A 77 -6.61 -9.22 3.33
N LEU A 78 -5.47 -8.54 3.16
CA LEU A 78 -4.14 -9.11 3.08
C LEU A 78 -3.38 -8.71 4.36
N PRO A 79 -3.31 -9.60 5.37
CA PRO A 79 -2.56 -9.32 6.58
C PRO A 79 -1.08 -9.07 6.28
N CYS A 80 -0.55 -7.97 6.79
CA CYS A 80 0.86 -7.60 6.62
C CYS A 80 1.60 -7.51 7.96
N LEU A 81 2.94 -7.53 7.88
CA LEU A 81 3.80 -7.25 9.02
C LEU A 81 3.59 -5.82 9.54
N GLY A 82 3.46 -5.69 10.85
CA GLY A 82 3.51 -4.40 11.53
C GLY A 82 4.93 -3.92 11.74
N ARG A 83 5.09 -2.58 11.87
CA ARG A 83 6.40 -1.92 12.05
C ARG A 83 7.25 -2.44 13.22
N THR A 84 6.62 -3.04 14.23
CA THR A 84 7.30 -3.60 15.40
C THR A 84 7.81 -5.02 15.18
N GLU A 85 7.32 -5.70 14.14
CA GLU A 85 7.69 -7.06 13.80
C GLU A 85 8.95 -7.09 12.92
N LEU A 86 9.74 -8.15 13.06
CA LEU A 86 10.94 -8.39 12.27
C LEU A 86 10.57 -8.65 10.82
N ASP A 87 11.09 -7.81 9.95
CA ASP A 87 11.09 -8.02 8.51
C ASP A 87 12.49 -8.51 8.08
N VAL A 88 12.58 -9.75 7.62
CA VAL A 88 13.84 -10.37 7.17
C VAL A 88 13.67 -10.78 5.72
N GLN A 89 14.48 -10.20 4.85
CA GLN A 89 14.54 -10.48 3.43
C GLN A 89 15.88 -11.12 3.07
N GLN A 90 16.13 -11.39 1.79
CA GLN A 90 17.36 -12.05 1.34
C GLN A 90 18.64 -11.28 1.75
N SER A 91 18.60 -9.94 1.75
CA SER A 91 19.73 -9.10 2.21
C SER A 91 19.83 -8.97 3.74
N GLY A 92 18.92 -9.61 4.49
CA GLY A 92 18.85 -9.55 5.94
C GLY A 92 17.70 -8.67 6.44
N ARG A 93 17.86 -8.15 7.66
CA ARG A 93 16.84 -7.34 8.33
C ARG A 93 16.58 -6.05 7.56
N GLN A 94 15.32 -5.78 7.25
CA GLN A 94 14.90 -4.56 6.59
C GLN A 94 14.34 -3.54 7.59
N SER A 95 14.21 -2.31 7.12
CA SER A 95 13.59 -1.20 7.84
C SER A 95 12.67 -0.42 6.90
N ILE A 96 11.61 0.14 7.47
CA ILE A 96 10.79 1.17 6.82
C ILE A 96 11.18 2.54 7.37
N THR A 97 10.85 3.62 6.67
CA THR A 97 10.99 4.98 7.21
C THR A 97 9.68 5.43 7.83
N VAL A 98 9.74 6.16 8.95
CA VAL A 98 8.58 6.80 9.57
C VAL A 98 8.88 8.24 9.95
N GLU A 99 7.84 9.05 9.97
CA GLU A 99 7.87 10.42 10.47
C GLU A 99 7.29 10.45 11.89
N ASP A 100 7.93 11.20 12.80
CA ASP A 100 7.40 11.49 14.12
C ASP A 100 6.68 12.84 14.19
N SER A 101 6.11 13.18 15.35
CA SER A 101 5.38 14.45 15.55
C SER A 101 6.26 15.70 15.43
N MET A 102 7.57 15.54 15.34
CA MET A 102 8.54 16.64 15.18
C MET A 102 9.03 16.74 13.73
N SER A 103 8.33 16.07 12.78
CA SER A 103 8.65 16.01 11.36
C SER A 103 10.04 15.43 11.06
N MET A 104 10.53 14.53 11.92
CA MET A 104 11.78 13.82 11.70
C MET A 104 11.54 12.45 11.07
N VAL A 105 12.11 12.26 9.88
CA VAL A 105 12.09 10.96 9.19
C VAL A 105 13.24 10.09 9.69
N HIS A 106 12.93 8.90 10.19
CA HIS A 106 13.93 7.96 10.68
C HIS A 106 13.58 6.51 10.33
N ALA A 107 14.60 5.65 10.33
CA ALA A 107 14.43 4.23 10.09
C ALA A 107 13.74 3.53 11.29
N SER A 108 12.77 2.69 10.99
CA SER A 108 12.12 1.80 11.93
C SER A 108 12.34 0.34 11.50
N SER A 109 13.03 -0.41 12.37
CA SER A 109 13.20 -1.85 12.21
C SER A 109 12.62 -2.54 13.45
N GLY A 110 11.61 -3.37 13.21
CA GLY A 110 10.98 -4.16 14.26
C GLY A 110 11.92 -5.16 14.90
N LYS A 111 11.56 -5.62 16.10
CA LYS A 111 12.31 -6.61 16.88
C LYS A 111 11.44 -7.78 17.34
N LEU A 112 10.12 -7.64 17.27
CA LEU A 112 9.18 -8.69 17.67
C LEU A 112 9.15 -9.78 16.61
N LYS A 113 8.95 -11.03 17.04
CA LYS A 113 8.67 -12.13 16.11
C LYS A 113 7.33 -11.84 15.41
N PRO A 114 7.21 -12.07 14.09
CA PRO A 114 5.94 -11.99 13.40
C PRO A 114 4.85 -12.82 14.07
N ALA A 115 3.63 -12.29 14.13
CA ALA A 115 2.49 -12.95 14.75
C ALA A 115 2.11 -14.27 14.06
N SER A 116 2.44 -14.40 12.76
CA SER A 116 2.29 -15.63 11.99
C SER A 116 3.41 -15.76 10.96
N PRO A 117 3.90 -16.99 10.68
CA PRO A 117 4.89 -17.23 9.63
C PRO A 117 4.35 -16.98 8.21
N GLN A 118 3.03 -16.82 8.06
CA GLN A 118 2.39 -16.52 6.76
C GLN A 118 2.36 -15.02 6.44
N LEU A 119 2.64 -14.16 7.43
CA LEU A 119 2.67 -12.72 7.20
C LEU A 119 3.79 -12.34 6.24
N ARG A 120 3.49 -11.39 5.38
CA ARG A 120 4.43 -10.78 4.44
C ARG A 120 4.51 -9.29 4.71
N SER A 121 5.65 -8.69 4.36
CA SER A 121 5.78 -7.23 4.38
C SER A 121 4.90 -6.59 3.32
N GLU A 122 4.56 -5.31 3.47
CA GLU A 122 3.79 -4.57 2.47
C GLU A 122 4.48 -4.58 1.09
N PRO A 123 5.80 -4.33 0.97
CA PRO A 123 6.50 -4.46 -0.31
C PRO A 123 6.39 -5.86 -0.92
N ALA A 124 6.46 -6.92 -0.11
CA ALA A 124 6.32 -8.30 -0.59
C ALA A 124 4.89 -8.61 -1.07
N ILE A 125 3.86 -8.05 -0.44
CA ILE A 125 2.47 -8.17 -0.88
C ILE A 125 2.26 -7.43 -2.20
N VAL A 126 2.73 -6.19 -2.31
CA VAL A 126 2.66 -5.39 -3.54
C VAL A 126 3.38 -6.09 -4.70
N ALA A 127 4.61 -6.55 -4.47
CA ALA A 127 5.37 -7.32 -5.44
C ALA A 127 4.65 -8.62 -5.84
N GLY A 128 4.06 -9.33 -4.88
CA GLY A 128 3.29 -10.55 -5.15
C GLY A 128 2.09 -10.29 -6.06
N MET A 129 1.33 -9.22 -5.80
CA MET A 129 0.22 -8.81 -6.67
C MET A 129 0.73 -8.44 -8.07
N ALA A 130 1.81 -7.66 -8.16
CA ALA A 130 2.39 -7.28 -9.44
C ALA A 130 2.85 -8.49 -10.25
N MET A 131 3.55 -9.44 -9.62
CA MET A 131 3.99 -10.68 -10.27
C MET A 131 2.81 -11.55 -10.74
N ALA A 132 1.70 -11.54 -10.02
CA ALA A 132 0.51 -12.30 -10.38
C ALA A 132 -0.34 -11.65 -11.50
N THR A 133 -0.20 -10.34 -11.73
CA THR A 133 -1.13 -9.58 -12.59
C THR A 133 -0.46 -8.85 -13.76
N LEU A 134 0.83 -8.54 -13.67
CA LEU A 134 1.57 -7.78 -14.69
C LEU A 134 2.47 -8.69 -15.52
N ALA A 135 1.89 -9.36 -16.53
CA ALA A 135 2.57 -10.37 -17.36
C ALA A 135 3.86 -9.91 -18.05
N ASN A 136 3.96 -8.62 -18.42
CA ASN A 136 5.11 -8.06 -19.16
C ASN A 136 5.82 -6.96 -18.36
N THR A 137 5.90 -7.11 -17.03
CA THR A 137 6.58 -6.13 -16.19
C THR A 137 8.08 -6.09 -16.47
N LYS A 138 8.64 -4.88 -16.58
CA LYS A 138 10.09 -4.63 -16.71
C LYS A 138 10.79 -4.46 -15.35
N VAL A 139 10.00 -4.44 -14.27
CA VAL A 139 10.48 -4.22 -12.91
C VAL A 139 10.79 -5.58 -12.31
N ASP A 140 12.01 -5.74 -11.80
CA ASP A 140 12.38 -6.92 -11.02
C ASP A 140 11.84 -6.79 -9.58
N TRP A 141 10.56 -7.08 -9.41
CA TRP A 141 9.85 -6.93 -8.14
C TRP A 141 10.48 -7.75 -7.01
N LEU A 142 10.97 -8.95 -7.31
CA LEU A 142 11.58 -9.82 -6.31
C LEU A 142 12.95 -9.29 -5.88
N ALA A 143 13.73 -8.72 -6.80
CA ALA A 143 14.97 -8.05 -6.44
C ALA A 143 14.73 -6.81 -5.55
N LEU A 144 13.63 -6.08 -5.76
CA LEU A 144 13.26 -4.95 -4.89
C LEU A 144 12.86 -5.40 -3.49
N VAL A 145 12.10 -6.49 -3.37
CA VAL A 145 11.73 -7.05 -2.05
C VAL A 145 12.96 -7.62 -1.33
N ALA A 146 13.92 -8.19 -2.06
CA ALA A 146 15.13 -8.75 -1.49
C ALA A 146 16.00 -7.72 -0.73
N ASN A 147 15.96 -6.44 -1.14
CA ASN A 147 16.65 -5.33 -0.47
C ASN A 147 15.93 -3.99 -0.72
N TYR A 148 15.41 -3.38 0.35
CA TYR A 148 14.64 -2.14 0.28
C TYR A 148 15.48 -0.92 -0.08
N ASP A 149 16.81 -0.97 0.03
CA ASP A 149 17.66 0.11 -0.46
C ASP A 149 17.51 0.29 -1.97
N ARG A 150 17.24 -0.79 -2.71
CA ARG A 150 16.93 -0.71 -4.15
C ARG A 150 15.62 0.03 -4.43
N ILE A 151 14.64 -0.08 -3.52
CA ILE A 151 13.39 0.70 -3.62
C ILE A 151 13.70 2.18 -3.39
N ARG A 152 14.52 2.50 -2.37
CA ARG A 152 14.97 3.87 -2.08
C ARG A 152 15.73 4.49 -3.25
N GLU A 153 16.67 3.77 -3.85
CA GLU A 153 17.40 4.19 -5.04
C GLU A 153 16.45 4.50 -6.22
N LEU A 154 15.34 3.76 -6.37
CA LEU A 154 14.34 4.05 -7.39
C LEU A 154 13.50 5.31 -7.07
N ILE A 155 13.18 5.53 -5.79
CA ILE A 155 12.48 6.74 -5.34
C ILE A 155 13.38 7.97 -5.54
N GLU A 156 14.65 7.90 -5.16
CA GLU A 156 15.65 8.98 -5.32
C GLU A 156 15.75 9.46 -6.76
N ARG A 157 15.68 8.53 -7.71
CA ARG A 157 15.72 8.84 -9.14
C ARG A 157 14.45 9.50 -9.67
N THR A 158 13.37 9.48 -8.91
CA THR A 158 12.04 9.96 -9.31
C THR A 158 11.64 11.23 -8.56
N VAL A 159 12.04 11.35 -7.29
CA VAL A 159 11.69 12.44 -6.38
C VAL A 159 12.94 13.26 -6.07
N PRO A 160 13.08 14.48 -6.59
CA PRO A 160 14.21 15.34 -6.28
C PRO A 160 14.34 15.60 -4.77
N GLY A 161 15.54 15.37 -4.20
CA GLY A 161 15.84 15.64 -2.79
C GLY A 161 15.44 14.54 -1.80
N PHE A 162 15.14 13.33 -2.29
CA PHE A 162 14.92 12.14 -1.47
C PHE A 162 16.24 11.56 -0.92
#